data_AF-G2GXT9-F1
#
_entry.id   AF-G2GXT9-F1
#
_cell.length_a   1.000
_cell.length_b   1.000
_cell.length_c   1.000
_cell.angle_alpha   90.00
_cell.angle_beta   90.00
_cell.angle_gamma   90.00
#
_symmetry.space_group_name_H-M   'P 1'
#
loop_
_entity.id
_entity.type
_entity.pdbx_description
1 polymer ?
#
loop_
_entity_poly.entity_id
_entity_poly.type
_entity_poly.pdbx_seq_one_letter_code
_entity_poly.pdbx_strand_id
1 'polypeptide(L)' 'MADNLYQVIVLKKGKEEERQVTIGIRDNINVQILSGLMLGEEVIISSSYQEKTL' A
#
# COMPACT_ATOMS: atom_id res chain seq x y z
N MET A 1 -14.78 -10.75 -9.61
CA MET A 1 -13.79 -11.18 -8.60
C MET A 1 -13.22 -9.90 -8.03
N ALA A 2 -13.35 -9.67 -6.73
CA ALA A 2 -12.96 -8.39 -6.15
C ALA A 2 -11.47 -8.14 -6.42
N ASP A 3 -11.18 -7.06 -7.13
CA ASP A 3 -9.84 -6.59 -7.43
C ASP A 3 -9.18 -6.17 -6.11
N ASN A 4 -8.36 -7.06 -5.55
CA ASN A 4 -7.58 -6.81 -4.33
C ASN A 4 -6.40 -5.85 -4.59
N LEU A 5 -6.61 -4.84 -5.43
CA LEU A 5 -5.61 -3.86 -5.81
C LEU A 5 -5.74 -2.66 -4.88
N TYR A 6 -4.65 -2.33 -4.19
CA TYR A 6 -4.58 -1.18 -3.30
C TYR A 6 -3.48 -0.24 -3.76
N GLN A 7 -3.63 1.04 -3.46
CA GLN A 7 -2.62 2.05 -3.73
C GLN A 7 -1.96 2.47 -2.42
N VAL A 8 -0.63 2.43 -2.40
CA VAL A 8 0.21 2.86 -1.27
C VAL A 8 1.22 3.90 -1.74
N ILE A 9 1.76 4.70 -0.82
CA ILE A 9 2.92 5.53 -1.10
C ILE A 9 4.18 4.87 -0.56
N VAL A 10 5.16 4.69 -1.45
CA VAL A 10 6.53 4.29 -1.08
C VAL A 10 7.40 5.52 -1.02
N LEU A 11 8.18 5.66 0.06
CA LEU A 11 9.22 6.67 0.15
C LEU A 11 10.50 6.13 -0.50
N LYS A 12 10.85 6.67 -1.67
CA LYS A 12 12.04 6.25 -2.42
C LYS A 12 12.99 7.42 -2.57
N LYS A 13 14.16 7.32 -1.94
CA LYS A 13 15.21 8.37 -1.97
C LYS A 13 14.64 9.76 -1.56
N GLY A 14 13.77 9.78 -0.54
CA GLY A 14 13.14 11.00 -0.04
C GLY A 14 12.01 11.55 -0.91
N LYS A 15 11.52 10.80 -1.91
CA LYS A 15 10.37 11.16 -2.74
C LYS A 15 9.23 10.17 -2.59
N GLU A 16 8.01 10.68 -2.59
CA GLU A 16 6.79 9.89 -2.56
C GLU A 16 6.49 9.33 -3.95
N GLU A 17 6.34 8.01 -4.04
CA GLU A 17 5.91 7.31 -5.25
C GLU A 17 4.65 6.51 -4.96
N GLU A 18 3.57 6.81 -5.69
CA GLU A 18 2.36 5.99 -5.66
C GLU A 18 2.63 4.63 -6.30
N ARG A 19 2.17 3.57 -5.65
CA ARG A 19 2.37 2.20 -6.12
C ARG A 19 1.15 1.34 -5.88
N GLN A 20 0.80 0.58 -6.91
CA GLN A 20 -0.21 -0.45 -6.83
C GLN A 20 0.36 -1.72 -6.21
N VAL A 21 -0.36 -2.26 -5.23
CA VAL A 21 -0.03 -3.51 -4.53
C VAL A 21 -1.21 -4.45 -4.61
N THR A 22 -0.94 -5.76 -4.55
CA THR A 22 -2.01 -6.75 -4.37
C THR A 22 -2.08 -7.12 -2.90
N ILE A 23 -3.27 -7.05 -2.32
CA ILE A 23 -3.51 -7.43 -0.93
C ILE A 23 -4.14 -8.81 -0.81
N GLY A 24 -3.86 -9.46 0.31
CA GLY A 24 -4.43 -10.74 0.69
C GLY A 24 -5.42 -10.59 1.82
N ILE A 25 -5.23 -11.36 2.88
CA ILE A 25 -6.07 -11.32 4.06
C ILE A 25 -5.88 -9.97 4.77
N ARG A 26 -6.98 -9.37 5.22
CA ARG A 26 -6.99 -8.19 6.08
C ARG A 26 -7.74 -8.48 7.37
N ASP A 27 -7.28 -7.90 8.45
CA ASP A 27 -7.99 -7.73 9.72
C ASP A 27 -8.35 -6.24 9.90
N ASN A 28 -9.03 -5.90 11.00
CA ASN A 28 -9.33 -4.54 11.43
C ASN A 28 -8.11 -3.62 11.54
N ILE A 29 -6.91 -4.16 11.78
CA ILE A 29 -5.70 -3.35 11.99
C ILE A 29 -4.69 -3.52 10.85
N ASN A 30 -4.55 -4.74 10.31
CA ASN A 30 -3.45 -5.09 9.41
C ASN A 30 -3.94 -5.65 8.08
N VAL A 31 -3.16 -5.42 7.02
CA VAL A 31 -3.35 -6.01 5.70
C VAL A 31 -2.11 -6.78 5.26
N GLN A 32 -2.30 -7.95 4.64
CA GLN A 32 -1.23 -8.71 4.03
C GLN A 32 -0.94 -8.19 2.62
N ILE A 33 0.32 -7.89 2.33
CA ILE A 33 0.80 -7.58 0.97
C ILE A 33 1.25 -8.88 0.30
N LEU A 34 0.70 -9.18 -0.88
CA LEU A 34 1.07 -10.33 -1.70
C LEU A 34 2.10 -9.96 -2.77
N SER A 35 2.00 -8.76 -3.34
CA SER A 35 2.91 -8.28 -4.39
C SER A 35 2.90 -6.76 -4.50
N GLY A 36 3.94 -6.20 -5.12
CA GLY A 36 4.06 -4.75 -5.38
C GLY A 36 4.96 -4.00 -4.39
N LEU A 37 5.50 -4.66 -3.36
CA LEU A 37 6.50 -4.10 -2.46
C LEU A 37 7.65 -5.10 -2.26
N MET A 38 8.85 -4.56 -2.07
CA MET A 38 10.04 -5.33 -1.71
C MET A 38 10.37 -5.17 -0.22
N LEU A 39 11.03 -6.18 0.36
CA LEU A 39 11.51 -6.10 1.73
C LEU A 39 12.49 -4.92 1.88
N GLY A 40 12.28 -4.14 2.95
CA GLY A 40 13.10 -2.96 3.26
C GLY A 40 12.66 -1.67 2.57
N GLU A 41 11.59 -1.68 1.75
CA GLU A 41 10.98 -0.43 1.27
C GLU A 41 10.23 0.27 2.41
N GLU A 42 10.41 1.58 2.50
CA GLU A 42 9.70 2.43 3.44
C GLU A 42 8.35 2.84 2.84
N VAL A 43 7.27 2.58 3.57
CA VAL A 43 5.90 2.91 3.16
C VAL A 43 5.37 3.98 4.10
N ILE A 44 4.72 5.00 3.53
CA ILE A 44 4.13 6.09 4.30
C ILE A 44 2.77 5.62 4.81
N ILE A 45 2.68 5.38 6.12
CA ILE A 45 1.43 5.10 6.82
C ILE A 45 0.99 6.36 7.57
N SER A 46 0.02 7.10 7.03
CA SER A 46 -0.54 8.26 7.73
C SER A 46 -2.07 8.18 7.78
N SER A 47 -2.65 8.54 8.92
CA SER A 47 -4.10 8.62 9.13
C SER A 47 -4.78 9.72 8.30
N SER A 48 -4.00 10.52 7.58
CA SER A 48 -4.47 11.62 6.72
C SER A 48 -4.30 11.30 5.23
N TYR A 49 -3.70 10.18 4.86
CA TYR A 49 -3.68 9.74 3.47
C TYR A 49 -5.06 9.17 3.14
N GLN A 50 -5.89 10.03 2.54
CA GLN A 50 -7.24 9.67 2.12
C GLN A 50 -7.15 8.56 1.07
N GLU A 51 -7.81 7.43 1.35
CA GLU A 51 -8.04 6.37 0.38
C GLU A 51 -8.66 7.00 -0.87
N LYS A 52 -7.90 7.06 -1.96
CA LYS A 52 -8.40 7.50 -3.25
C LYS A 52 -8.98 6.26 -3.92
N THR A 53 -10.24 5.96 -3.66
CA THR A 53 -10.97 4.95 -4.43
C THR A 53 -11.00 5.43 -5.89
N LEU A 54 -10.38 4.66 -6.78
CA LEU A 54 -10.47 4.86 -8.24
C LEU A 54 -11.84 4.42 -8.77
#